data_AF-S2SGW6-F1
#
_entry.id   AF-S2SGW6-F1
#
_cell.length_a   1.000
_cell.length_b   1.000
_cell.length_c   1.000
_cell.angle_alpha   90.00
_cell.angle_beta   90.00
_cell.angle_gamma   90.00
#
_symmetry.space_group_name_H-M   'P 1'
#
loop_
_entity.id
_entity.type
_entity.pdbx_description
1 polymer ?
#
loop_
_entity_poly.entity_id
_entity_poly.type
_entity_poly.pdbx_seq_one_letter_code
_entity_poly.pdbx_strand_id
1 'polypeptide(L)'
;MDRDSVRKMVQNYINKNNLSNPEFARQAKINDRTVRRLLNSEESISDSNLKKLAAACVQPKFAVVGFNSGKVYFRGEHHADCTRWINTQVRTGDTLHTSRKTYLDIDEPMLIQRLPAPS
;
A
#
# COMPACT_ATOMS: atom_id res chain seq x y z
N MET A 1 0.58 -5.31 -16.55
CA MET A 1 -0.32 -5.86 -15.50
C MET A 1 -1.64 -6.18 -16.18
N ASP A 2 -2.31 -7.30 -15.88
CA ASP A 2 -3.55 -7.64 -16.62
C ASP A 2 -4.69 -6.67 -16.28
N ARG A 3 -5.23 -5.99 -17.30
CA ARG A 3 -6.29 -4.98 -17.16
C ARG A 3 -7.55 -5.58 -16.57
N ASP A 4 -7.93 -6.77 -17.02
CA ASP A 4 -9.18 -7.41 -16.63
C ASP A 4 -9.16 -7.86 -15.17
N SER A 5 -8.01 -8.34 -14.71
CA SER A 5 -7.74 -8.62 -13.31
C SER A 5 -7.86 -7.35 -12.44
N VAL A 6 -7.27 -6.23 -12.88
CA VAL A 6 -7.38 -4.95 -12.16
C VAL A 6 -8.82 -4.43 -12.16
N ARG A 7 -9.56 -4.55 -13.27
CA ARG A 7 -10.98 -4.19 -13.35
C ARG A 7 -11.80 -4.96 -12.32
N LYS A 8 -11.66 -6.29 -12.27
CA LYS A 8 -12.36 -7.15 -11.30
C LYS A 8 -12.02 -6.78 -9.85
N MET A 9 -10.75 -6.53 -9.58
CA MET A 9 -10.27 -6.11 -8.26
C MET A 9 -10.90 -4.78 -7.82
N VAL A 10 -10.87 -3.77 -8.69
CA VAL A 10 -11.47 -2.45 -8.43
C VAL A 10 -12.97 -2.55 -8.24
N GLN A 11 -13.68 -3.30 -9.12
CA GLN A 11 -15.12 -3.47 -8.99
C GLN A 11 -15.49 -4.16 -7.67
N ASN A 12 -14.79 -5.23 -7.30
CA ASN A 12 -15.02 -5.93 -6.04
C ASN A 12 -14.75 -5.02 -4.83
N TYR A 13 -13.68 -4.22 -4.87
CA TYR A 13 -13.37 -3.28 -3.81
C TYR A 13 -14.45 -2.20 -3.66
N ILE A 14 -14.88 -1.60 -4.77
CA ILE A 14 -15.94 -0.58 -4.79
C ILE A 14 -17.24 -1.16 -4.20
N ASN A 15 -17.65 -2.35 -4.66
CA ASN A 15 -18.87 -3.02 -4.19
C ASN A 15 -18.77 -3.38 -2.70
N LYS A 16 -17.66 -3.97 -2.26
CA LYS A 16 -17.47 -4.39 -0.86
C LYS A 16 -17.52 -3.21 0.12
N ASN A 17 -17.01 -2.05 -0.29
CA ASN A 17 -16.93 -0.87 0.58
C ASN A 17 -18.06 0.14 0.31
N ASN A 18 -19.06 -0.22 -0.50
CA ASN A 18 -20.18 0.66 -0.89
C ASN A 18 -19.73 2.04 -1.39
N LEU A 19 -18.64 2.08 -2.17
CA LEU A 19 -18.09 3.33 -2.69
C LEU A 19 -18.72 3.70 -4.03
N SER A 20 -18.78 4.99 -4.33
CA SER A 20 -18.98 5.48 -5.69
C SER A 20 -17.63 5.57 -6.45
N ASN A 21 -17.69 5.58 -7.79
CA ASN A 21 -16.49 5.73 -8.63
C ASN A 21 -15.66 7.00 -8.27
N PRO A 22 -16.26 8.17 -8.03
CA PRO A 22 -15.52 9.36 -7.59
C PRO A 22 -14.84 9.21 -6.23
N GLU A 23 -15.46 8.51 -5.28
CA GLU A 23 -14.87 8.28 -3.95
C GLU A 23 -13.66 7.36 -4.02
N PHE A 24 -13.77 6.27 -4.78
CA PHE A 24 -12.62 5.39 -5.05
C PHE A 24 -11.50 6.14 -5.79
N ALA A 25 -11.84 6.95 -6.81
CA ALA A 25 -10.87 7.75 -7.53
C ALA A 25 -10.08 8.69 -6.61
N ARG A 26 -10.77 9.32 -5.65
CA ARG A 26 -10.16 10.18 -4.63
C ARG A 26 -9.19 9.38 -3.73
N GLN A 27 -9.59 8.19 -3.28
CA GLN A 27 -8.71 7.30 -2.49
C GLN A 27 -7.47 6.88 -3.29
N ALA A 28 -7.65 6.52 -4.55
CA ALA A 28 -6.58 6.11 -5.45
C ALA A 28 -5.71 7.26 -5.97
N LYS A 29 -6.05 8.52 -5.63
CA LYS A 29 -5.41 9.74 -6.15
C LYS A 29 -5.28 9.71 -7.68
N ILE A 30 -6.35 9.29 -8.35
CA ILE A 30 -6.44 9.18 -9.81
C ILE A 30 -7.68 9.91 -10.31
N ASN A 31 -7.68 10.33 -11.57
CA ASN A 31 -8.83 10.97 -12.18
C ASN A 31 -10.01 9.99 -12.30
N ASP A 32 -11.22 10.41 -11.91
CA ASP A 32 -12.42 9.56 -11.94
C ASP A 32 -12.73 9.02 -13.35
N ARG A 33 -12.42 9.80 -14.39
CA ARG A 33 -12.51 9.34 -15.79
C ARG A 33 -11.68 8.08 -16.02
N THR A 34 -10.54 7.93 -15.35
CA THR A 34 -9.69 6.73 -15.46
C THR A 34 -10.36 5.52 -14.83
N VAL A 35 -11.05 5.71 -13.70
CA VAL A 35 -11.84 4.65 -13.05
C VAL A 35 -13.01 4.25 -13.96
N ARG A 36 -13.76 5.20 -14.51
CA ARG A 36 -14.84 4.90 -15.46
C ARG A 36 -14.35 4.20 -16.72
N ARG A 37 -13.20 4.59 -17.27
CA ARG A 37 -12.57 3.92 -18.42
C ARG A 37 -12.19 2.48 -18.10
N LEU A 38 -11.72 2.20 -16.88
CA LEU A 38 -11.40 0.84 -16.45
C LEU A 38 -12.65 -0.03 -16.38
N LEU A 39 -13.73 0.51 -15.81
CA LEU A 39 -14.94 -0.26 -15.51
C LEU A 39 -15.89 -0.39 -16.71
N ASN A 40 -16.01 0.66 -17.54
CA ASN A 40 -17.11 0.81 -18.49
C ASN A 40 -16.68 0.89 -19.97
N SER A 41 -15.38 0.91 -20.26
CA SER A 41 -14.86 1.05 -21.62
C SER A 41 -13.82 -0.05 -21.90
N GLU A 42 -13.48 -0.28 -23.16
CA GLU A 42 -12.30 -1.07 -23.58
C GLU A 42 -11.10 -0.18 -23.89
N GLU A 43 -11.21 1.13 -23.66
CA GLU A 43 -10.11 2.06 -23.84
C GLU A 43 -8.86 1.62 -23.07
N SER A 44 -7.71 1.76 -23.75
CA SER A 44 -6.42 1.42 -23.17
C SER A 44 -6.13 2.30 -21.94
N ILE A 45 -5.54 1.68 -20.92
CA ILE A 45 -5.10 2.36 -19.70
C ILE A 45 -3.63 2.06 -19.53
N SER A 46 -2.84 3.08 -19.21
CA SER A 46 -1.40 2.90 -18.99
C SER A 46 -1.13 1.95 -17.82
N ASP A 47 -0.05 1.18 -17.92
CA ASP A 47 0.40 0.30 -16.83
C ASP A 47 0.62 1.06 -15.51
N SER A 48 1.07 2.32 -15.57
CA SER A 48 1.22 3.14 -14.35
C SER A 48 -0.10 3.39 -13.64
N ASN A 49 -1.17 3.62 -14.40
CA ASN A 49 -2.50 3.84 -13.85
C ASN A 49 -3.10 2.54 -13.35
N LEU A 50 -2.91 1.42 -14.07
CA LEU A 50 -3.31 0.10 -13.60
C LEU A 50 -2.67 -0.25 -12.25
N LYS A 51 -1.36 0.03 -12.09
CA LYS A 51 -0.66 -0.17 -10.81
C LYS A 51 -1.25 0.68 -9.67
N LYS A 52 -1.56 1.95 -9.92
CA LYS A 52 -2.19 2.84 -8.92
C LYS A 52 -3.58 2.35 -8.52
N LEU A 53 -4.39 1.94 -9.50
CA LEU A 53 -5.74 1.41 -9.28
C LEU A 53 -5.69 0.12 -8.45
N ALA A 54 -4.81 -0.82 -8.81
CA ALA A 54 -4.62 -2.06 -8.05
C ALA A 54 -4.13 -1.78 -6.61
N ALA A 55 -3.15 -0.89 -6.46
CA ALA A 55 -2.62 -0.53 -5.14
C ALA A 55 -3.67 0.10 -4.23
N ALA A 56 -4.63 0.86 -4.78
CA ALA A 56 -5.71 1.46 -4.01
C ALA A 56 -6.72 0.43 -3.46
N CYS A 57 -6.80 -0.76 -4.08
CA CYS A 57 -7.65 -1.85 -3.60
C CYS A 57 -7.03 -2.67 -2.47
N VAL A 58 -5.74 -2.45 -2.18
CA VAL A 58 -5.04 -3.15 -1.12
C VAL A 58 -5.55 -2.65 0.22
N GLN A 59 -6.32 -3.48 0.92
CA GLN A 59 -6.77 -3.21 2.29
C GLN A 59 -5.63 -3.56 3.24
N PRO A 60 -5.00 -2.60 3.91
CA PRO A 60 -3.93 -2.92 4.84
C PRO A 60 -4.52 -3.70 6.02
N LYS A 61 -3.93 -4.87 6.30
CA LYS A 61 -4.29 -5.69 7.47
C LYS A 61 -3.25 -5.52 8.58
N PHE A 62 -2.12 -4.89 8.28
CA PHE A 62 -1.03 -4.66 9.21
C PHE A 62 -0.53 -3.22 9.12
N ALA A 63 0.01 -2.72 10.22
CA ALA A 63 0.68 -1.43 10.29
C ALA A 63 2.00 -1.54 11.06
N VAL A 64 3.01 -0.80 10.61
CA VAL A 64 4.23 -0.55 11.39
C VAL A 64 3.98 0.69 12.23
N VAL A 65 4.06 0.53 13.55
CA VAL A 65 3.71 1.56 14.53
C VAL A 65 4.89 1.78 15.46
N GLY A 66 5.18 3.05 15.78
CA GLY A 66 6.16 3.41 16.81
C GLY A 66 5.68 2.96 18.18
N PHE A 67 6.53 2.24 18.93
CA PHE A 67 6.20 1.70 20.23
C PHE A 67 5.86 2.79 21.24
N ASN A 68 6.61 3.90 21.20
CA ASN A 68 6.44 4.99 22.15
C ASN A 68 5.37 5.98 21.68
N SER A 69 5.38 6.33 20.39
CA SER A 69 4.54 7.40 19.85
C SER A 69 3.16 6.96 19.39
N GLY A 70 2.96 5.67 19.10
CA GLY A 70 1.77 5.19 18.39
C GLY A 70 1.68 5.67 16.93
N LYS A 71 2.70 6.35 16.41
CA LYS A 71 2.72 6.86 15.03
C LYS A 71 2.73 5.72 14.03
N VAL A 72 1.84 5.78 13.03
CA VAL A 72 1.84 4.82 11.92
C VAL A 72 2.86 5.25 10.87
N TYR A 73 3.90 4.44 10.68
CA TYR A 73 4.95 4.67 9.70
C TYR A 73 4.66 4.02 8.34
N PHE A 74 4.04 2.84 8.35
CA PHE A 74 3.72 2.08 7.15
C PHE A 74 2.48 1.21 7.34
N ARG A 75 1.79 0.88 6.25
CA ARG A 75 0.62 -0.01 6.24
C ARG A 75 0.79 -1.03 5.11
N GLY A 76 0.60 -2.31 5.44
CA GLY A 76 0.77 -3.43 4.51
C GLY A 76 -0.42 -4.39 4.54
N GLU A 77 -0.63 -5.10 3.44
CA GLU A 77 -1.65 -6.16 3.41
C GLU A 77 -1.21 -7.38 4.19
N HIS A 78 0.08 -7.73 4.09
CA HIS A 78 0.66 -8.88 4.75
C HIS A 78 1.71 -8.43 5.77
N HIS A 79 1.92 -9.22 6.82
CA HIS A 79 2.97 -8.98 7.81
C HIS A 79 4.35 -8.86 7.13
N ALA A 80 4.60 -9.66 6.09
CA ALA A 80 5.85 -9.62 5.32
C ALA A 80 6.10 -8.27 4.64
N ASP A 81 5.06 -7.53 4.24
CA ASP A 81 5.20 -6.21 3.63
C ASP A 81 5.76 -5.21 4.65
N CYS A 82 5.26 -5.27 5.89
CA CYS A 82 5.76 -4.48 7.01
C CYS A 82 7.21 -4.84 7.35
N THR A 83 7.56 -6.12 7.41
CA THR A 83 8.94 -6.57 7.67
C THR A 83 9.90 -6.09 6.56
N ARG A 84 9.50 -6.18 5.28
CA ARG A 84 10.30 -5.67 4.17
C ARG A 84 10.52 -4.16 4.29
N TRP A 85 9.46 -3.39 4.60
CA TRP A 85 9.58 -1.94 4.78
C TRP A 85 10.52 -1.56 5.93
N ILE A 86 10.49 -2.29 7.05
CA ILE A 86 11.44 -2.08 8.17
C ILE A 86 12.88 -2.31 7.70
N ASN A 87 13.12 -3.40 6.96
CA ASN A 87 14.44 -3.73 6.45
C ASN A 87 14.97 -2.68 5.45
N THR A 88 14.09 -1.98 4.70
CA THR A 88 14.54 -0.89 3.82
C THR A 88 14.93 0.38 4.56
N GLN A 89 14.55 0.54 5.84
CA GLN A 89 14.97 1.67 6.67
C GLN A 89 16.37 1.45 7.29
N VAL A 90 16.96 0.28 7.08
CA VAL A 90 18.34 -0.01 7.48
C VAL A 90 19.30 0.76 6.58
N ARG A 91 20.06 1.69 7.15
CA ARG A 91 21.28 2.20 6.52
C ARG A 91 22.40 1.20 6.78
N THR A 92 22.89 0.57 5.72
CA THR A 92 24.20 -0.09 5.75
C THR A 92 25.25 1.00 5.63
N GLY A 93 25.91 1.34 6.74
CA GLY A 93 27.08 2.22 6.68
C GLY A 93 28.22 1.49 5.97
N ASP A 94 28.93 2.18 5.07
CA ASP A 94 30.19 1.72 4.45
C ASP A 94 31.33 1.68 5.49
N THR A 95 31.20 0.83 6.50
CA THR A 95 32.31 0.56 7.43
C THR A 95 32.90 -0.82 7.17
N LEU A 96 34.17 -0.76 6.78
CA LEU A 96 35.12 -1.86 6.59
C LEU A 96 34.86 -3.06 7.52
N HIS A 97 34.56 -4.19 6.88
CA HIS A 97 34.71 -5.61 7.22
C HIS A 97 34.77 -6.19 8.64
N THR A 98 34.74 -5.44 9.76
CA THR A 98 34.92 -6.05 11.10
C THR A 98 33.83 -5.77 12.13
N SER A 99 32.87 -4.87 11.87
CA SER A 99 31.67 -4.76 12.70
C SER A 99 30.58 -3.95 12.00
N ARG A 100 29.72 -4.61 11.20
CA ARG A 100 28.55 -3.95 10.58
C ARG A 100 27.53 -3.60 11.66
N LYS A 101 27.67 -2.42 12.27
CA LYS A 101 26.59 -1.82 13.05
C LYS A 101 25.47 -1.46 12.08
N THR A 102 24.33 -2.09 12.26
CA THR A 102 23.11 -1.85 11.48
C THR A 102 22.39 -0.67 12.13
N TYR A 103 22.23 0.44 11.41
CA TYR A 103 21.52 1.61 11.90
C TYR A 103 20.15 1.67 11.22
N LEU A 104 19.08 1.76 12.01
CA LEU A 104 17.74 2.08 11.50
C LEU A 104 17.57 3.59 11.55
N ASP A 105 17.08 4.18 10.47
CA ASP A 105 16.78 5.63 10.38
C ASP A 105 15.43 5.96 11.07
N ILE A 106 15.27 5.50 12.32
CA ILE A 106 14.04 5.60 13.11
C ILE A 106 14.41 5.73 14.58
N ASP A 107 13.96 6.83 15.20
CA ASP A 107 14.33 7.22 16.57
C ASP A 107 13.56 6.46 17.68
N GLU A 108 12.81 5.41 17.33
CA GLU A 108 12.07 4.61 18.30
C GLU A 108 11.90 3.14 17.88
N PRO A 109 11.68 2.21 18.84
CA PRO A 109 11.32 0.83 18.53
C PRO A 109 10.00 0.76 17.76
N MET A 110 9.87 -0.23 16.87
CA MET A 110 8.66 -0.42 16.07
C MET A 110 7.98 -1.75 16.38
N LEU A 111 6.65 -1.77 16.27
CA LEU A 111 5.82 -2.96 16.30
C LEU A 111 5.07 -3.12 14.99
N ILE A 112 4.88 -4.38 14.56
CA ILE A 112 3.90 -4.71 13.51
C ILE A 112 2.60 -5.08 14.21
N GLN A 113 1.56 -4.28 14.01
CA GLN A 113 0.23 -4.51 14.58
C GLN A 113 -0.74 -4.96 13.50
N ARG A 114 -1.61 -5.93 13.83
CA ARG A 114 -2.76 -6.28 12.99
C ARG A 114 -3.83 -5.21 13.14
N LEU A 115 -4.26 -4.64 12.02
CA LEU A 115 -5.33 -3.66 11.99
C LEU A 115 -6.68 -4.38 12.23
N PRO A 116 -7.62 -3.74 12.95
CA PRO A 116 -8.96 -4.28 13.10
C PRO A 116 -9.59 -4.48 11.72
N ALA A 117 -10.39 -5.54 11.59
CA ALA A 117 -11.13 -5.75 10.36
C ALA A 117 -12.04 -4.54 10.09
N PRO A 118 -12.14 -4.07 8.85
CA PRO A 118 -13.12 -3.04 8.52
C PRO A 118 -14.51 -3.58 8.87
N SER A 119 -15.19 -2.86 9.76
CA SER A 119 -16.57 -3.07 10.20
C SER A 119 -17.56 -2.71 9.10
#